data_AF-I4GTI9-F1
#
_entry.id   AF-I4GTI9-F1
#
_cell.length_a   1.000
_cell.length_b   1.000
_cell.length_c   1.000
_cell.angle_alpha   90.00
_cell.angle_beta   90.00
_cell.angle_gamma   90.00
#
_symmetry.space_group_name_H-M   'P 1'
#
loop_
_entity.id
_entity.type
_entity.pdbx_description
1 polymer ?
#
loop_
_entity_poly.entity_id
_entity_poly.type
_entity_poly.pdbx_seq_one_letter_code
_entity_poly.pdbx_strand_id
1 'polypeptide(L)'
;MPLMTWQLWLAKDLVADYHLPWQKPQTLLTPERVAQSLFSLLIEIGSPAQPPKTRGKSPGWEKGKTRSKRKTYPTVKKRHSTPKKIGNKSILTLLFSSRFLISAIFIRLDYF
;
A
#
# COMPACT_ATOMS: atom_id res chain seq x y z
N MET A 1 12.06 1.75 26.85
CA MET A 1 10.58 1.67 26.80
C MET A 1 10.04 1.71 28.23
N PRO A 2 9.69 2.88 28.78
CA PRO A 2 9.35 3.01 30.20
C PRO A 2 8.09 2.25 30.62
N LEU A 3 7.09 2.13 29.74
CA LEU A 3 5.80 1.53 30.05
C LEU A 3 5.90 0.07 30.53
N MET A 4 6.79 -0.72 29.93
CA MET A 4 6.99 -2.12 30.31
C MET A 4 7.58 -2.24 31.73
N THR A 5 8.54 -1.37 32.08
CA THR A 5 9.15 -1.34 33.41
C THR A 5 8.12 -0.99 34.48
N TRP A 6 7.23 -0.02 34.20
CA TRP A 6 6.14 0.36 35.10
C TRP A 6 5.14 -0.79 35.31
N GLN A 7 4.77 -1.51 34.25
CA GLN A 7 3.88 -2.66 34.34
C GLN A 7 4.47 -3.76 35.23
N LEU A 8 5.75 -4.09 35.05
CA LEU A 8 6.45 -5.08 35.89
C LEU A 8 6.59 -4.62 37.34
N TRP A 9 6.85 -3.32 37.56
CA TRP A 9 6.97 -2.77 38.91
C TRP A 9 5.64 -2.85 39.67
N LEU A 10 4.53 -2.49 39.03
CA LEU A 10 3.19 -2.59 39.64
C LEU A 10 2.75 -4.04 39.87
N ALA A 11 3.14 -4.96 38.98
CA ALA A 11 2.79 -6.37 39.12
C ALA A 11 3.55 -7.08 40.25
N LYS A 12 4.68 -6.53 40.71
CA LYS A 12 5.58 -7.18 41.68
C LYS A 12 4.88 -7.64 42.96
N ASP A 13 3.95 -6.84 43.48
CA ASP A 13 3.26 -7.13 44.74
C ASP A 13 2.04 -8.05 44.58
N LEU A 14 1.63 -8.29 43.33
CA LEU A 14 0.45 -9.10 43.00
C LEU A 14 0.81 -10.53 42.59
N VAL A 15 2.04 -10.74 42.11
CA VAL A 15 2.44 -12.00 41.47
C VAL A 15 3.19 -12.91 42.44
N ALA A 16 2.81 -14.19 42.48
CA ALA A 16 3.57 -15.24 43.17
C ALA A 16 4.72 -15.79 42.31
N ASP A 17 5.80 -16.26 42.94
CA ASP A 17 6.98 -16.78 42.23
C ASP A 17 6.64 -18.05 41.43
N TYR A 18 6.60 -17.94 40.10
CA TYR A 18 6.48 -19.08 39.18
C TYR A 18 7.85 -19.37 38.55
N HIS A 19 8.63 -20.20 39.24
CA HIS A 19 9.97 -20.59 38.82
C HIS A 19 9.96 -21.92 38.04
N LEU A 20 10.94 -22.09 37.15
CA LEU A 20 11.18 -23.35 36.46
C LEU A 20 11.79 -24.36 37.44
N PRO A 21 11.62 -25.68 37.24
CA PRO A 21 12.03 -26.70 38.22
C PRO A 21 13.54 -26.71 38.53
N TRP A 22 14.37 -26.12 37.67
CA TRP A 22 15.82 -25.96 37.88
C TRP A 22 16.22 -24.60 38.45
N GLN A 23 15.29 -23.65 38.60
CA GLN A 23 15.57 -22.32 39.15
C GLN A 23 15.33 -22.31 40.65
N LYS A 24 16.19 -21.60 41.38
CA LYS A 24 16.03 -21.44 42.83
C LYS A 24 14.81 -20.55 43.12
N PRO A 25 13.95 -20.92 44.10
CA PRO A 25 12.84 -20.08 44.52
C PRO A 25 13.36 -18.78 45.14
N GLN A 26 12.67 -17.66 44.90
CA GLN A 26 13.05 -16.33 45.40
C GLN A 26 11.89 -15.65 46.13
N THR A 27 12.14 -15.18 47.34
CA THR A 27 11.15 -14.41 48.12
C THR A 27 11.04 -12.97 47.64
N LEU A 28 12.15 -12.37 47.20
CA LEU A 28 12.19 -11.02 46.64
C LEU A 28 12.31 -11.12 45.12
N LEU A 29 11.19 -10.90 44.43
CA LEU A 29 11.12 -11.02 42.97
C LEU A 29 11.92 -9.90 42.29
N THR A 30 12.83 -10.31 41.41
CA THR A 30 13.47 -9.41 40.44
C THR A 30 12.50 -9.08 39.31
N PRO A 31 12.67 -7.97 38.58
CA PRO A 31 11.79 -7.63 37.45
C PRO A 31 11.70 -8.73 36.40
N GLU A 32 12.79 -9.47 36.20
CA GLU A 32 12.84 -10.64 35.32
C GLU A 32 11.95 -11.79 35.82
N ARG A 33 11.97 -12.06 37.13
CA ARG A 33 11.09 -13.06 37.76
C ARG A 33 9.63 -12.66 37.68
N VAL A 34 9.33 -11.38 37.89
CA VAL A 34 7.96 -10.86 37.72
C VAL A 34 7.50 -11.06 36.27
N ALA A 35 8.36 -10.78 35.28
CA ALA A 35 8.00 -10.99 33.88
C ALA A 35 7.69 -12.45 33.55
N GLN A 36 8.46 -13.38 34.13
CA GLN A 36 8.26 -14.83 33.96
C GLN A 36 6.92 -15.31 34.53
N SER A 37 6.47 -14.72 35.63
CA SER A 37 5.26 -15.09 36.36
C SER A 37 4.03 -14.23 35.99
N LEU A 38 4.24 -13.13 35.26
CA LEU A 38 3.19 -12.18 34.83
C LEU A 38 2.07 -12.85 34.02
N PHE A 39 2.39 -13.90 33.25
CA PHE A 39 1.40 -14.59 32.43
C PHE A 39 0.28 -15.23 33.27
N SER A 40 0.60 -15.76 34.46
CA SER A 40 -0.39 -16.32 35.38
C SER A 40 -1.37 -15.24 35.84
N LEU A 41 -0.86 -14.06 36.21
CA LEU A 41 -1.69 -12.91 36.59
C LEU A 41 -2.57 -12.44 35.42
N LEU A 42 -2.06 -12.43 34.19
CA LEU A 42 -2.84 -12.04 33.01
C LEU A 42 -4.01 -13.00 32.75
N ILE A 43 -3.85 -14.29 33.04
CA ILE A 43 -4.94 -15.27 32.95
C ILE A 43 -6.01 -14.97 34.00
N GLU A 44 -5.61 -14.62 35.23
CA GLU A 44 -6.54 -14.28 36.31
C GLU A 44 -7.33 -13.00 36.04
N ILE A 45 -6.67 -11.96 35.51
CA ILE A 45 -7.34 -10.72 35.08
C ILE A 45 -8.26 -10.99 33.88
N GLY A 46 -7.85 -11.90 32.99
CA GLY A 46 -8.52 -12.18 31.75
C GLY A 46 -8.35 -11.07 30.70
N SER A 47 -9.09 -11.19 29.60
CA SER A 47 -9.09 -10.18 28.55
C SER A 47 -10.24 -9.19 28.76
N PRO A 48 -9.97 -7.88 28.88
CA PRO A 48 -11.02 -6.86 28.91
C PRO A 48 -11.70 -6.70 27.54
N ALA A 49 -11.17 -7.33 26.49
CA ALA A 49 -11.69 -7.20 25.15
C ALA A 49 -13.06 -7.87 25.05
N GLN A 50 -14.00 -7.15 24.43
CA GLN A 50 -15.28 -7.73 24.04
C GLN A 50 -15.05 -8.90 23.07
N PRO A 51 -15.91 -9.94 23.10
CA PRO A 51 -15.80 -11.03 22.15
C PRO A 51 -15.89 -10.49 20.71
N PRO A 52 -15.15 -11.08 19.76
CA PRO A 52 -15.19 -10.63 18.38
C PRO A 52 -16.61 -10.76 17.83
N LYS A 53 -17.04 -9.78 17.04
CA LYS A 53 -18.31 -9.87 16.32
C LYS A 53 -18.30 -11.12 15.45
N THR A 54 -19.28 -12.00 15.64
CA THR A 54 -19.44 -13.16 14.77
C THR A 54 -19.68 -12.66 13.36
N ARG A 55 -18.79 -13.01 12.41
CA ARG A 55 -18.91 -12.61 11.01
C ARG A 55 -20.23 -13.08 10.36
N GLY A 56 -20.90 -14.06 10.96
CA GLY A 56 -22.03 -14.78 10.38
C GLY A 56 -21.60 -15.59 9.15
N LYS A 57 -22.45 -16.52 8.72
CA LYS A 57 -22.38 -16.99 7.34
C LYS A 57 -23.01 -15.91 6.47
N SER A 58 -22.32 -15.54 5.39
CA SER A 58 -22.98 -14.72 4.37
C SER A 58 -24.21 -15.50 3.86
N PRO A 59 -25.36 -14.85 3.60
CA PRO A 59 -26.56 -15.51 3.06
C PRO A 59 -26.31 -16.23 1.74
N GLY A 60 -25.14 -16.02 1.12
CA GLY A 60 -24.76 -16.67 -0.12
C GLY A 60 -25.55 -16.09 -1.28
N TRP A 61 -25.63 -16.86 -2.35
CA TRP A 61 -26.41 -16.50 -3.53
C TRP A 61 -27.84 -17.01 -3.35
N GLU A 62 -28.84 -16.16 -3.63
CA GLU A 62 -30.24 -16.57 -3.49
C GLU A 62 -30.59 -17.74 -4.43
N LYS A 63 -31.38 -18.69 -3.93
CA LYS A 63 -31.89 -19.81 -4.72
C LYS A 63 -32.76 -19.27 -5.86
N GLY A 64 -32.56 -19.79 -7.08
CA GLY A 64 -33.32 -19.38 -8.27
C GLY A 64 -32.74 -18.18 -9.03
N LYS A 65 -31.74 -17.46 -8.49
CA LYS A 65 -31.02 -16.44 -9.27
C LYS A 65 -29.96 -17.08 -10.16
N THR A 66 -30.01 -16.83 -11.47
CA THR A 66 -28.97 -17.27 -12.41
C THR A 66 -27.68 -16.47 -12.21
N ARG A 67 -26.52 -17.14 -12.07
CA ARG A 67 -25.22 -16.45 -12.02
C ARG A 67 -24.84 -15.95 -13.40
N SER A 68 -24.68 -14.64 -13.56
CA SER A 68 -24.08 -14.09 -14.78
C SER A 68 -22.56 -14.29 -14.75
N LYS A 69 -21.97 -14.79 -15.83
CA LYS A 69 -20.51 -14.84 -15.98
C LYS A 69 -19.95 -13.42 -15.98
N ARG A 70 -18.81 -13.20 -15.30
CA ARG A 70 -18.09 -11.92 -15.34
C ARG A 70 -17.71 -11.58 -16.78
N LYS A 71 -17.92 -10.33 -17.21
CA LYS A 71 -17.46 -9.84 -18.52
C LYS A 71 -15.95 -10.02 -18.61
N THR A 72 -15.51 -10.84 -19.56
CA THR A 72 -14.08 -11.03 -19.89
C THR A 72 -13.74 -10.15 -21.07
N TYR A 73 -12.72 -9.32 -20.94
CA TYR A 73 -12.18 -8.52 -22.03
C TYR A 73 -10.95 -9.22 -22.63
N PRO A 74 -10.71 -9.11 -23.95
CA PRO A 74 -9.53 -9.70 -24.56
C PRO A 74 -8.25 -9.05 -24.02
N THR A 75 -7.16 -9.83 -23.96
CA THR A 75 -5.84 -9.31 -23.57
C THR A 75 -5.29 -8.39 -24.66
N VAL A 76 -5.16 -7.10 -24.35
CA VAL A 76 -4.43 -6.15 -25.21
C VAL A 76 -2.94 -6.46 -25.12
N LYS A 77 -2.34 -6.89 -26.23
CA LYS A 77 -0.88 -7.06 -26.35
C LYS A 77 -0.28 -5.82 -27.00
N LYS A 78 0.55 -5.08 -26.26
CA LYS A 78 1.36 -4.00 -26.85
C LYS A 78 2.39 -4.64 -27.78
N ARG A 79 2.32 -4.36 -29.08
CA ARG A 79 3.37 -4.70 -30.05
C ARG A 79 4.12 -3.43 -30.40
N HIS A 80 5.43 -3.54 -30.60
CA HIS A 80 6.21 -2.45 -31.17
C HIS A 80 5.77 -2.28 -32.63
N SER A 81 5.20 -1.12 -32.97
CA SER A 81 4.98 -0.75 -34.36
C SER A 81 6.32 -0.40 -34.99
N THR A 82 6.65 -1.00 -36.13
CA THR A 82 7.81 -0.54 -36.91
C THR A 82 7.55 0.89 -37.37
N PRO A 83 8.52 1.81 -37.25
CA PRO A 83 8.34 3.18 -37.72
C PRO A 83 8.13 3.16 -39.23
N LYS A 84 7.04 3.80 -39.69
CA LYS A 84 6.73 3.92 -41.10
C LYS A 84 7.86 4.73 -41.77
N LYS A 85 8.63 4.09 -42.67
CA LYS A 85 9.63 4.79 -43.48
C LYS A 85 8.92 5.88 -44.29
N ILE A 86 9.12 7.14 -43.91
CA ILE A 86 8.74 8.29 -44.72
C ILE A 86 9.72 8.31 -45.90
N GLY A 87 9.26 7.94 -47.09
CA GLY A 87 10.06 8.01 -48.30
C GLY A 87 10.57 9.43 -48.52
N ASN A 88 11.85 9.57 -48.85
CA ASN A 88 12.53 10.84 -49.11
C ASN A 88 11.76 11.68 -50.13
N LYS A 89 10.94 12.62 -49.66
CA LYS A 89 10.47 13.73 -50.50
C LYS A 89 11.55 14.78 -50.43
N SER A 90 12.26 14.98 -51.53
CA SER A 90 13.34 15.94 -51.69
C SER A 90 12.92 17.32 -51.16
N ILE A 91 13.46 17.73 -50.03
CA ILE A 91 13.29 19.08 -49.45
C ILE A 91 13.91 20.16 -50.37
N LEU A 92 14.73 19.75 -51.34
CA LEU A 92 15.46 20.61 -52.26
C LEU A 92 14.63 21.27 -53.37
N THR A 93 13.34 20.98 -53.53
CA THR A 93 12.48 21.65 -54.53
C THR A 93 11.66 22.82 -53.98
N LEU A 94 11.71 23.12 -52.68
CA LEU A 94 10.84 24.13 -52.05
C LEU A 94 11.52 25.47 -51.69
N LEU A 95 12.80 25.65 -52.00
CA LEU A 95 13.53 26.92 -51.74
C LEU A 95 13.97 27.68 -53.00
N PHE A 96 13.55 27.27 -54.20
CA PHE A 96 13.88 27.97 -55.45
C PHE A 96 12.72 28.69 -56.14
N SER A 97 11.52 28.74 -55.53
CA SER A 97 10.34 29.44 -56.09
C SER A 97 9.91 30.69 -55.31
N SER A 98 10.59 31.07 -54.23
CA SER A 98 10.19 32.21 -53.37
C SER A 98 11.25 33.32 -53.33
N ARG A 99 11.82 33.65 -54.49
CA ARG A 99 12.70 34.82 -54.67
C ARG A 99 12.18 35.81 -55.72
N PHE A 100 10.90 35.70 -56.10
CA PHE A 100 10.26 36.56 -57.11
C PHE A 100 9.08 37.40 -56.59
N LEU A 101 8.74 37.34 -55.29
CA LEU A 101 7.55 38.04 -54.75
C LEU A 101 7.82 39.10 -53.67
N ILE A 102 9.08 39.35 -53.28
CA ILE A 102 9.40 40.38 -52.26
C ILE A 102 9.77 41.74 -52.88
N SER A 103 9.95 41.84 -54.21
CA SER A 103 10.27 43.11 -54.87
C SER A 103 9.06 44.02 -55.17
N ALA A 104 7.82 43.54 -55.00
CA ALA A 104 6.62 44.26 -55.46
C ALA A 104 5.83 45.00 -54.36
N ILE A 105 6.26 44.93 -53.08
CA ILE A 105 5.54 45.54 -51.95
C ILE A 105 6.22 46.82 -51.43
N PHE A 106 7.44 47.14 -51.89
CA PHE A 106 8.22 48.28 -51.37
C PHE A 106 8.20 49.55 -52.27
N ILE A 107 7.14 49.77 -53.06
CA ILE A 107 6.95 51.03 -53.83
C ILE A 107 5.49 51.54 -53.70
N ARG A 108 4.81 51.29 -52.57
CA ARG A 108 3.43 51.78 -52.40
C ARG A 108 3.07 52.18 -50.97
N LEU A 109 4.00 52.85 -50.28
CA LEU A 109 3.76 53.55 -49.01
C LEU A 109 4.69 54.78 -48.92
N ASP A 110 4.57 55.67 -49.91
CA ASP A 110 5.20 57.01 -49.92
C ASP A 110 4.19 58.07 -50.40
N TYR A 111 2.93 57.97 -49.97
CA TYR A 111 1.89 59.00 -50.19
C TYR A 111 0.80 58.86 -49.13
N PHE A 112 1.06 59.32 -47.91
CA PHE A 112 0.24 60.27 -47.12
C PHE A 112 0.83 60.44 -45.71
#